data_AF-A0A7Y0END2-F1
#
_entry.id   AF-A0A7Y0END2-F1
#
_cell.length_a   1.000
_cell.length_b   1.000
_cell.length_c   1.000
_cell.angle_alpha   90.00
_cell.angle_beta   90.00
_cell.angle_gamma   90.00
#
_symmetry.space_group_name_H-M   'P 1'
#
loop_
_entity.id
_entity.type
_entity.pdbx_description
1 polymer ?
#
loop_
_entity_poly.entity_id
_entity_poly.type
_entity_poly.pdbx_seq_one_letter_code
_entity_poly.pdbx_strand_id
1 'polypeptide(L)' 'MNHITMHGSLTVNGRSVIVHVGDGEAFATVDGTRFNVRGLWQLYQLLRLLV' A
#
# COMPACT_ATOMS: atom_id res chain seq x y z
N MET A 1 -11.05 2.29 22.54
CA MET A 1 -9.86 2.63 21.74
C MET A 1 -10.33 2.64 20.30
N ASN A 2 -10.36 3.81 19.65
CA ASN A 2 -10.87 3.94 18.29
C ASN A 2 -9.75 3.57 17.32
N HIS A 3 -10.01 2.58 16.47
CA HIS A 3 -9.09 2.15 15.42
C HIS A 3 -9.41 2.90 14.13
N ILE A 4 -8.39 3.46 13.47
CA ILE A 4 -8.52 4.04 12.15
C ILE A 4 -7.86 3.07 11.16
N THR A 5 -8.67 2.39 10.36
CA THR A 5 -8.23 1.68 9.17
C THR A 5 -8.27 2.64 7.97
N MET A 6 -7.19 2.67 7.19
CA MET A 6 -7.16 3.35 5.90
C MET A 6 -7.03 2.31 4.80
N HIS A 7 -7.94 2.38 3.83
CA HIS A 7 -7.90 1.56 2.63
C HIS A 7 -7.94 2.47 1.41
N GLY A 8 -7.05 2.25 0.45
CA GLY A 8 -6.96 3.02 -0.78
C GLY A 8 -6.58 2.15 -1.96
N SER A 9 -7.16 2.42 -3.13
CA SER A 9 -6.78 1.79 -4.39
C SER A 9 -6.19 2.82 -5.34
N LEU A 10 -5.10 2.47 -6.00
CA LEU A 10 -4.42 3.30 -6.99
C LEU A 10 -4.06 2.44 -8.20
N THR A 11 -4.27 2.97 -9.41
CA THR A 11 -3.72 2.38 -10.62
C THR A 11 -2.46 3.15 -11.00
N VAL A 12 -1.31 2.48 -11.04
CA VAL A 12 -0.03 3.06 -11.45
C VAL A 12 0.46 2.33 -12.69
N ASN A 13 0.60 3.06 -13.80
CA ASN A 13 1.12 2.49 -15.06
C ASN A 13 0.38 1.21 -15.50
N GLY A 14 -0.94 1.17 -15.34
CA GLY A 14 -1.79 0.02 -15.64
C GLY A 14 -1.78 -1.11 -14.60
N ARG A 15 -1.01 -0.98 -13.51
CA ARG A 15 -0.90 -1.95 -12.41
C ARG A 15 -1.83 -1.58 -11.26
N SER A 16 -2.52 -2.57 -10.70
CA SER A 16 -3.47 -2.36 -9.61
C SER A 16 -2.75 -2.40 -8.27
N VAL A 17 -2.82 -1.30 -7.50
CA VAL A 17 -2.21 -1.17 -6.17
C VAL A 17 -3.31 -0.96 -5.13
N ILE A 18 -3.41 -1.87 -4.16
CA ILE A 18 -4.35 -1.79 -3.04
C ILE A 18 -3.54 -1.60 -1.76
N VAL A 19 -3.74 -0.49 -1.06
CA VAL A 19 -3.05 -0.15 0.18
C VAL A 19 -4.01 -0.30 1.34
N HIS A 20 -3.55 -0.96 2.39
CA HIS A 20 -4.23 -1.08 3.67
C HIS A 20 -3.28 -0.68 4.80
N VAL A 21 -3.74 0.18 5.69
CA VAL A 21 -2.99 0.66 6.86
C VAL A 21 -3.90 0.55 8.09
N GLY A 22 -3.46 -0.15 9.13
CA GLY A 22 -4.20 -0.29 10.37
C GLY A 22 -3.36 -0.91 11.49
N ASP A 23 -3.58 -0.49 12.75
CA ASP A 23 -2.95 -1.05 13.97
C ASP A 23 -1.48 -1.50 13.82
N GLY A 24 -0.62 -0.57 13.39
CA GLY A 24 0.82 -0.82 13.30
C GLY A 24 1.25 -1.67 12.11
N GLU A 25 0.32 -2.18 11.31
CA GLU A 25 0.58 -2.93 10.09
C GLU A 25 0.10 -2.13 8.87
N ALA A 26 0.94 -2.11 7.84
CA ALA A 26 0.56 -1.57 6.56
C ALA A 26 1.06 -2.47 5.45
N PHE A 27 0.19 -2.71 4.47
CA PHE A 27 0.49 -3.56 3.34
C PHE A 27 -0.02 -2.96 2.04
N ALA A 28 0.72 -3.20 0.97
CA ALA A 28 0.34 -2.83 -0.38
C ALA A 28 0.29 -4.11 -1.22
N THR A 29 -0.80 -4.33 -1.92
CA THR A 29 -0.97 -5.42 -2.87
C THR A 29 -0.86 -4.85 -4.28
N VAL A 30 0.19 -5.23 -5.01
CA VAL A 30 0.41 -4.83 -6.41
C VAL A 30 0.16 -6.03 -7.31
N ASP A 31 -0.81 -5.94 -8.22
CA ASP A 31 -1.19 -7.02 -9.15
C ASP A 31 -1.37 -8.38 -8.45
N GLY A 32 -1.94 -8.39 -7.24
CA GLY A 32 -2.14 -9.60 -6.44
C GLY A 32 -0.95 -10.00 -5.56
N THR A 33 0.21 -9.34 -5.69
CA THR A 33 1.40 -9.58 -4.85
C THR A 33 1.42 -8.65 -3.65
N ARG A 34 1.47 -9.19 -2.43
CA ARG A 34 1.45 -8.42 -1.18
C ARG A 34 2.85 -8.02 -0.70
N PHE A 35 3.01 -6.75 -0.34
CA PHE A 35 4.20 -6.15 0.25
C PHE A 35 3.88 -5.62 1.64
N ASN A 36 4.72 -5.89 2.63
CA ASN A 36 4.64 -5.20 3.92
C ASN A 36 5.29 -3.82 3.75
N VAL A 37 4.53 -2.76 4.00
CA VAL A 37 4.97 -1.36 3.92
C VAL A 37 4.83 -0.76 5.32
N ARG A 38 5.93 -0.67 6.06
CA ARG A 38 5.96 -0.14 7.44
C ARG A 38 5.81 1.38 7.53
N GLY A 39 5.52 2.07 6.42
CA GLY A 39 5.31 3.50 6.38
C GLY A 39 5.18 4.06 4.96
N LEU A 40 4.74 5.32 4.88
CA LEU A 40 4.51 6.02 3.61
C LEU A 40 5.76 6.11 2.72
N TRP A 41 6.95 6.17 3.31
CA TRP A 41 8.20 6.16 2.56
C TRP A 41 8.44 4.85 1.82
N GLN A 42 8.19 3.70 2.46
CA GLN A 42 8.34 2.40 1.80
C GLN A 42 7.28 2.21 0.72
N LEU A 43 6.06 2.70 0.96
CA LEU A 43 5.03 2.75 -0.07
C LEU A 43 5.48 3.60 -1.26
N TYR A 44 6.05 4.79 -1.02
CA TYR A 44 6.59 5.63 -2.08
C TYR A 44 7.70 4.94 -2.89
N GLN A 45 8.63 4.24 -2.22
CA GLN A 45 9.66 3.46 -2.90
C GLN A 45 9.05 2.34 -3.77
N LEU A 46 8.04 1.64 -3.25
CA LEU A 46 7.34 0.61 -4.01
C LEU A 46 6.67 1.20 -5.26
N LEU A 47 5.95 2.31 -5.12
CA LEU A 47 5.29 2.98 -6.23
C LEU A 47 6.28 3.47 -7.29
N ARG A 48 7.47 3.93 -6.87
CA ARG A 48 8.54 4.33 -7.79
C ARG A 48 9.03 3.19 -8.67
N LEU A 49 8.98 1.94 -8.22
CA LEU A 49 9.36 0.77 -9.03
C LEU A 49 8.28 0.39 -10.06
N LEU A 50 7.09 0.98 -9.99
CA LEU A 50 5.99 0.73 -10.92
C LEU A 50 5.92 1.76 -12.06
N VAL A 51 6.77 2.79 -12.02
CA VAL A 51 6.90 3.84 -13.05
C VAL A 51 7.98 3.47 -14.05
#